data_AF-A0A6C1KQ47-F1
#
_entry.id   AF-A0A6C1KQ47-F1
#
_cell.length_a   1.000
_cell.length_b   1.000
_cell.length_c   1.000
_cell.angle_alpha   90.00
_cell.angle_beta   90.00
_cell.angle_gamma   90.00
#
_symmetry.space_group_name_H-M   'P 1'
#
loop_
_entity.id
_entity.type
_entity.pdbx_description
1 polymer ?
#
loop_
_entity_poly.entity_id
_entity_poly.type
_entity_poly.pdbx_seq_one_letter_code
_entity_poly.pdbx_strand_id
1 'polypeptide(L)' 'MNDRTNLHVEPNAEGTHDVIDEEGEPIAKGFSSNAAAWDWIDRHSREGRADTDRHHRIRQSPGFT' A
#
# COMPACT_ATOMS: atom_id res chain seq x y z
N MET A 1 19.58 -8.31 3.56
CA MET A 1 19.63 -7.24 2.56
C MET A 1 18.22 -7.16 2.00
N ASN A 2 17.60 -5.97 2.12
CA ASN A 2 16.15 -5.76 2.12
C ASN A 2 15.38 -6.45 0.98
N ASP A 3 14.47 -7.31 1.42
CA ASP A 3 13.26 -7.77 0.72
C ASP A 3 12.50 -6.53 0.23
N ARG A 4 12.70 -6.16 -1.03
CA ARG A 4 11.86 -5.18 -1.71
C ARG A 4 10.83 -5.98 -2.44
N THR A 5 9.69 -6.23 -1.80
CA THR A 5 8.50 -6.75 -2.47
C THR A 5 8.28 -5.90 -3.72
N ASN A 6 8.59 -6.45 -4.88
CA ASN A 6 8.60 -5.69 -6.13
C ASN A 6 7.16 -5.68 -6.67
N LEU A 7 6.44 -4.59 -6.41
CA LEU A 7 5.05 -4.43 -6.83
C LEU A 7 4.97 -3.74 -8.19
N HIS A 8 4.16 -4.27 -9.10
CA HIS A 8 3.85 -3.63 -10.38
C HIS A 8 2.36 -3.69 -10.69
N VAL A 9 1.92 -2.88 -11.66
CA VAL A 9 0.51 -2.77 -12.05
C VAL A 9 0.30 -3.39 -13.42
N GLU A 10 -0.68 -4.30 -13.54
CA GLU A 10 -1.05 -4.94 -14.79
C GLU A 10 -2.54 -4.72 -15.12
N PRO A 11 -2.90 -4.45 -16.39
CA PRO A 11 -4.29 -4.41 -16.81
C PRO A 11 -4.88 -5.83 -16.86
N ASN A 12 -6.12 -6.00 -16.40
CA ASN A 12 -6.82 -7.28 -16.44
C ASN A 12 -7.85 -7.36 -17.58
N ALA A 13 -8.39 -8.57 -17.81
CA ALA A 13 -9.35 -8.84 -18.86
C ALA A 13 -10.68 -8.07 -18.72
N GLU A 14 -10.95 -7.50 -17.54
CA GLU A 14 -12.15 -6.72 -17.24
C GLU A 14 -11.95 -5.21 -17.54
N GLY A 15 -10.78 -4.81 -18.02
CA GLY A 15 -10.46 -3.41 -18.30
C GLY A 15 -10.12 -2.58 -17.04
N THR A 16 -9.89 -3.25 -15.93
CA THR A 16 -9.38 -2.65 -14.69
C THR A 16 -7.89 -2.97 -14.54
N HIS A 17 -7.27 -2.43 -13.49
CA HIS A 17 -5.85 -2.63 -13.19
C HIS A 17 -5.71 -3.38 -11.87
N ASP A 18 -4.77 -4.30 -11.82
CA ASP A 18 -4.45 -5.10 -10.65
C ASP A 18 -3.00 -4.81 -10.22
N VAL A 19 -2.75 -4.87 -8.92
CA VAL A 19 -1.41 -4.78 -8.34
C VAL A 19 -0.91 -6.20 -8.10
N ILE A 20 0.21 -6.53 -8.71
CA ILE A 20 0.83 -7.85 -8.73
C ILE A 20 2.14 -7.78 -7.94
N ASP A 21 2.43 -8.83 -7.18
CA ASP A 21 3.71 -9.00 -6.50
C ASP A 21 4.78 -9.66 -7.39
N GLU A 22 5.95 -9.94 -6.81
CA GLU A 22 7.06 -10.54 -7.53
C GLU A 22 6.83 -12.01 -7.91
N GLU A 23 5.90 -12.69 -7.24
CA GLU A 23 5.51 -14.08 -7.51
C GLU A 23 4.47 -14.15 -8.64
N GLY A 24 3.99 -13.00 -9.12
CA GLY A 24 2.93 -12.90 -10.11
C GLY A 24 1.53 -13.02 -9.50
N GLU A 25 1.41 -12.92 -8.18
CA GLU A 25 0.14 -13.02 -7.50
C GLU A 25 -0.51 -11.63 -7.32
N PRO A 26 -1.80 -11.49 -7.64
CA PRO A 26 -2.52 -10.23 -7.47
C PRO A 26 -2.89 -9.98 -6.01
N ILE A 27 -2.23 -9.02 -5.38
CA ILE A 27 -2.47 -8.62 -3.98
C ILE A 27 -3.57 -7.56 -3.83
N ALA A 28 -3.88 -6.83 -4.90
CA ALA A 28 -5.03 -5.93 -4.96
C ALA A 28 -5.58 -5.87 -6.39
N LYS A 29 -6.91 -5.77 -6.53
CA LYS A 29 -7.59 -5.91 -7.84
C LYS A 29 -8.64 -4.84 -8.07
N GLY A 30 -8.97 -4.61 -9.34
CA GLY A 30 -10.17 -3.87 -9.73
C GLY A 30 -10.01 -2.36 -9.69
N PHE A 31 -8.79 -1.84 -9.86
CA PHE A 31 -8.57 -0.40 -9.93
C PHE A 31 -9.05 0.15 -11.27
N SER A 32 -9.91 1.17 -11.23
CA SER A 32 -10.47 1.81 -12.42
C SER A 32 -9.43 2.54 -13.28
N SER A 33 -8.20 2.73 -12.81
CA SER A 33 -7.11 3.37 -13.54
C SER A 33 -5.74 2.98 -12.99
N ASN A 34 -4.72 2.98 -13.85
CA ASN A 34 -3.32 2.76 -13.48
C ASN A 34 -2.87 3.68 -12.33
N ALA A 35 -3.26 4.96 -12.37
CA ALA A 35 -2.94 5.91 -11.31
C ALA A 35 -3.50 5.51 -9.93
N ALA A 36 -4.70 4.91 -9.88
CA ALA A 36 -5.31 4.47 -8.63
C ALA A 36 -4.59 3.24 -8.04
N ALA A 37 -4.10 2.34 -8.90
CA ALA A 37 -3.29 1.20 -8.48
C ALA A 37 -1.92 1.63 -7.93
N TRP A 38 -1.25 2.60 -8.59
CA TRP A 38 0.01 3.15 -8.08
C TRP A 38 -0.15 3.92 -6.77
N ASP A 39 -1.25 4.65 -6.60
CA ASP A 39 -1.55 5.32 -5.33
C ASP A 39 -1.77 4.31 -4.19
N TRP A 40 -2.41 3.17 -4.48
CA TRP A 40 -2.49 2.06 -3.53
C TRP A 40 -1.11 1.51 -3.15
N ILE A 41 -0.22 1.32 -4.14
CA ILE A 41 1.16 0.88 -3.92
C ILE A 41 1.91 1.88 -3.02
N ASP A 42 1.82 3.19 -3.27
CA ASP A 42 2.49 4.21 -2.43
C ASP A 42 2.01 4.15 -0.98
N ARG A 43 0.70 4.04 -0.76
CA ARG A 43 0.11 3.93 0.58
C ARG A 43 0.58 2.67 1.31
N HIS A 44 0.47 1.51 0.66
CA HIS A 44 0.77 0.22 1.30
C HIS A 44 2.28 -0.05 1.40
N SER A 45 3.09 0.48 0.49
CA SER A 45 4.56 0.40 0.56
C SER A 45 5.14 1.34 1.62
N ARG A 46 4.45 2.45 1.93
CA ARG A 46 4.85 3.37 3.02
C ARG A 46 4.36 2.95 4.40
N GLU A 47 3.30 2.14 4.49
CA GLU A 47 2.77 1.66 5.77
C GLU A 47 3.73 0.71 6.51
N GLY A 48 4.76 0.17 5.86
CA GLY A 48 5.89 -0.51 6.54
C GLY A 48 6.77 0.41 7.42
N ARG A 49 6.63 1.75 7.35
CA ARG A 49 7.38 2.71 8.18
C ARG A 49 6.53 3.65 9.03
N ALA A 50 5.28 3.90 8.68
CA ALA A 50 4.50 4.98 9.29
C ALA A 50 3.47 4.53 10.33
N ASP A 51 3.02 3.28 10.31
CA ASP A 51 1.94 2.86 11.23
C ASP A 51 2.43 2.65 12.68
N THR A 52 3.72 2.37 12.87
CA THR A 52 4.33 2.32 14.22
C THR A 52 4.53 3.70 14.85
N ASP A 53 4.62 4.79 14.08
CA ASP A 53 4.85 6.14 14.63
C ASP A 53 3.56 6.93 14.87
N ARG A 54 2.53 6.73 14.04
CA ARG A 54 1.28 7.51 14.16
C ARG A 54 0.37 7.04 15.29
N HIS A 55 0.38 5.75 15.62
CA HIS A 55 -0.34 5.23 16.80
C HIS A 55 0.37 5.52 18.13
N HIS A 56 1.69 5.77 18.14
CA HIS A 56 2.42 6.03 19.39
C HIS A 56 2.32 7.49 19.88
N ARG A 57 1.96 8.45 19.03
CA ARG A 57 1.87 9.87 19.42
C ARG A 57 0.51 10.28 19.99
N ILE A 58 -0.57 9.55 19.72
CA ILE A 58 -1.92 9.92 20.19
C ILE A 58 -2.18 9.48 21.65
N ARG A 59 -1.31 8.64 22.25
CA ARG A 59 -1.48 8.15 23.63
C ARG A 59 -0.61 8.84 24.70
N GLN A 60 0.10 9.93 24.37
CA GLN A 60 0.92 10.66 25.36
C GLN A 60 0.60 12.15 25.47
N SER A 61 -0.69 12.51 25.54
CA SER A 61 -1.08 13.74 26.23
C SER A 61 -1.61 13.39 27.61
N PRO A 62 -0.77 13.32 28.67
CA PRO A 62 -1.26 13.52 30.02
C PRO A 62 -1.43 15.03 30.22
N GLY A 63 -2.67 15.48 30.43
CA GLY A 63 -2.91 16.86 30.87
C GLY A 63 -4.23 17.46 30.42
N PHE A 64 -5.34 16.82 30.77
CA PHE A 64 -6.56 17.56 31.05
C PHE A 64 -6.43 18.03 32.51
N THR A 65 -5.98 19.27 32.73
CA THR A 65 -6.11 20.00 34.00
C THR A 65 -6.11 21.49 33.66
#